data_AF-A0A357EGJ2-F1
#
_entry.id   AF-A0A357EGJ2-F1
#
_cell.length_a   1.000
_cell.length_b   1.000
_cell.length_c   1.000
_cell.angle_alpha   90.00
_cell.angle_beta   90.00
_cell.angle_gamma   90.00
#
_symmetry.space_group_name_H-M   'P 1'
#
loop_
_entity.id
_entity.type
_entity.pdbx_description
1 polymer ?
#
loop_
_entity_poly.entity_id
_entity_poly.type
_entity_poly.pdbx_seq_one_letter_code
_entity_poly.pdbx_strand_id
1 'polypeptide(L)'
;MARSVPSRLQAPEISRSLVKALMSLYDYPHPLHHDRIIRGYDCPHAVRTATMCVAVAVRLGHPEGRVRLYHVACLLHDLGRAGLDRRLFGTIWSWAKQRGIPTRPREWRAVHPHTRYGRETEAFVSHYRKDLAAAGVLLDRWAIEQVEMRLGYARRLARRLRAVRPTFTKLGVSWQPWMQQVMLYYYYPERLAKAPSWVKQLAEVLVACEQFEAYSNQRRGRDYYARSKESLAEAFAYLDKLEQEAILSGEVVAAVRGLTAEGAFDSILEAARGEALTQHDRRYLRNLTA
;
A
#
# COMPACT_ATOMS: atom_id res chain seq x y z
N MET A 1 -23.69 -0.43 39.36
CA MET A 1 -22.42 0.15 38.85
C MET A 1 -22.29 -0.18 37.38
N ALA A 2 -22.64 0.76 36.50
CA ALA A 2 -22.50 0.58 35.06
C ALA A 2 -21.01 0.63 34.71
N ARG A 3 -20.47 -0.48 34.20
CA ARG A 3 -19.10 -0.53 33.68
C ARG A 3 -19.05 0.38 32.45
N SER A 4 -18.19 1.40 32.53
CA SER A 4 -17.87 2.30 31.43
C SER A 4 -17.40 1.49 30.22
N VAL A 5 -18.00 1.78 29.07
CA VAL A 5 -17.51 1.34 27.76
C VAL A 5 -16.05 1.80 27.64
N PRO A 6 -15.09 0.95 27.26
CA PRO A 6 -13.72 1.39 27.05
C PRO A 6 -13.71 2.48 25.98
N SER A 7 -13.14 3.63 26.36
CA SER A 7 -12.76 4.76 25.52
C SER A 7 -12.30 4.29 24.13
N ARG A 8 -12.73 5.02 23.09
CA ARG A 8 -12.12 4.99 21.74
C ARG A 8 -10.61 4.76 21.90
N LEU A 9 -10.08 3.71 21.26
CA LEU A 9 -8.65 3.44 21.20
C LEU A 9 -7.92 4.74 20.86
N GLN A 10 -7.23 5.33 21.84
CA GLN A 10 -6.36 6.49 21.60
C GLN A 10 -5.12 5.97 20.89
N ALA A 11 -5.22 5.90 19.57
CA ALA A 11 -4.10 5.61 18.70
C ALA A 11 -2.96 6.61 18.95
N PRO A 12 -1.69 6.17 19.01
CA PRO A 12 -0.55 7.07 19.04
C PRO A 12 -0.54 7.96 17.79
N GLU A 13 -0.95 9.21 17.95
CA GLU A 13 -0.96 10.16 16.85
C GLU A 13 0.42 10.81 16.71
N ILE A 14 0.96 10.73 15.49
CA ILE A 14 1.99 11.66 15.07
C ILE A 14 1.33 12.98 14.68
N SER A 15 2.01 14.11 14.84
CA SER A 15 1.39 15.42 14.61
C SER A 15 0.92 15.58 13.16
N ARG A 16 -0.16 16.34 12.96
CA ARG A 16 -0.64 16.70 11.61
C ARG A 16 0.44 17.40 10.77
N SER A 17 1.31 18.17 11.42
CA SER A 17 2.47 18.80 10.77
C SER A 17 3.47 17.77 10.24
N LEU A 18 3.75 16.73 11.02
CA LEU A 18 4.62 15.63 10.60
C LEU A 18 3.98 14.83 9.46
N VAL A 19 2.68 14.52 9.53
CA VAL A 19 1.96 13.87 8.42
C VAL A 19 2.10 14.70 7.14
N LYS A 20 1.80 16.00 7.20
CA LYS A 20 1.91 16.90 6.04
C LYS A 20 3.34 16.93 5.47
N ALA A 21 4.35 17.00 6.34
CA ALA A 21 5.74 16.99 5.92
C ALA A 21 6.12 15.67 5.22
N LEU A 22 5.72 14.52 5.78
CA LEU A 22 5.94 13.20 5.19
C LEU A 22 5.24 13.06 3.83
N MET A 23 4.01 13.57 3.69
CA MET A 23 3.28 13.52 2.42
C MET A 23 3.97 14.37 1.33
N SER A 24 4.64 15.46 1.70
CA SER A 24 5.40 16.27 0.72
C SER A 24 6.59 15.51 0.11
N LEU A 25 7.07 14.44 0.74
CA LEU A 25 8.17 13.60 0.21
C LEU A 25 7.77 12.81 -1.05
N TYR A 26 6.47 12.71 -1.32
CA TYR A 26 5.93 12.09 -2.54
C TYR A 26 6.02 13.02 -3.76
N ASP A 27 6.25 14.33 -3.56
CA ASP A 27 6.45 15.26 -4.65
C ASP A 27 7.71 14.87 -5.44
N TYR A 28 7.59 14.92 -6.76
CA TYR A 28 8.61 14.40 -7.68
C TYR A 28 8.94 15.43 -8.75
N PRO A 29 10.22 15.83 -8.90
CA PRO A 29 10.64 16.70 -10.00
C PRO A 29 10.32 16.05 -11.34
N HIS A 30 9.68 16.79 -12.25
CA HIS A 30 9.31 16.24 -13.55
C HIS A 30 10.57 15.90 -14.36
N PRO A 31 10.69 14.66 -14.88
CA PRO A 31 11.94 14.16 -15.47
C PRO A 31 12.36 14.90 -16.75
N LEU A 32 11.40 15.48 -17.48
CA LEU A 32 11.63 16.20 -18.74
C LEU A 32 11.46 17.73 -18.60
N HIS A 33 10.96 18.21 -17.46
CA HIS A 33 10.61 19.61 -17.26
C HIS A 33 11.04 20.02 -15.86
N HIS A 34 12.31 20.37 -15.69
CA HIS A 34 12.94 20.51 -14.38
C HIS A 34 12.27 21.54 -13.45
N ASP A 35 11.54 22.52 -14.00
CA ASP A 35 10.80 23.53 -13.22
C ASP A 35 9.42 23.05 -12.75
N ARG A 36 8.99 21.84 -13.14
CA ARG A 36 7.69 21.28 -12.79
C ARG A 36 7.82 20.22 -11.71
N ILE A 37 6.87 20.23 -10.78
CA ILE A 37 6.72 19.19 -9.75
C ILE A 37 5.47 18.38 -10.07
N ILE A 38 5.64 17.07 -10.19
CA ILE A 38 4.54 16.10 -10.16
C ILE A 38 4.17 15.94 -8.70
N ARG A 39 2.95 16.38 -8.34
CA ARG A 39 2.45 16.26 -6.96
C ARG A 39 2.36 14.79 -6.55
N GLY A 40 2.67 14.55 -5.28
CA GLY A 40 2.58 13.24 -4.67
C GLY A 40 1.26 12.53 -4.97
N TYR A 41 1.36 11.36 -5.60
CA TYR A 41 0.20 10.56 -5.93
C TYR A 41 -0.41 9.93 -4.67
N ASP A 42 -1.73 10.09 -4.52
CA ASP A 42 -2.59 9.35 -3.59
C ASP A 42 -2.25 9.47 -2.10
N CYS A 43 -1.72 10.62 -1.68
CA CYS A 43 -1.51 10.94 -0.26
C CYS A 43 -2.76 10.71 0.62
N PRO A 44 -4.00 11.03 0.18
CA PRO A 44 -5.19 10.74 0.98
C PRO A 44 -5.37 9.24 1.29
N HIS A 45 -5.09 8.38 0.32
CA HIS A 45 -5.10 6.93 0.51
C HIS A 45 -4.03 6.50 1.52
N ALA A 46 -2.79 6.94 1.35
CA ALA A 46 -1.71 6.59 2.28
C ALA A 46 -2.03 6.97 3.73
N VAL A 47 -2.68 8.13 3.95
CA VAL A 47 -3.14 8.58 5.27
C VAL A 47 -4.25 7.68 5.82
N ARG A 48 -5.26 7.33 5.01
CA ARG A 48 -6.35 6.43 5.43
C ARG A 48 -5.82 5.05 5.80
N THR A 49 -5.00 4.44 4.93
CA THR A 49 -4.36 3.15 5.19
C THR A 49 -3.53 3.20 6.47
N ALA A 50 -2.70 4.23 6.65
CA ALA A 50 -1.86 4.36 7.85
C ALA A 50 -2.70 4.51 9.14
N THR A 51 -3.80 5.24 9.08
CA THR A 51 -4.72 5.40 10.22
C THR A 51 -5.32 4.05 10.63
N MET A 52 -5.77 3.26 9.65
CA MET A 52 -6.28 1.90 9.90
C MET A 52 -5.18 1.00 10.48
N CYS A 53 -3.98 1.02 9.89
CA CYS A 53 -2.84 0.23 10.35
C CYS A 53 -2.50 0.50 11.82
N VAL A 54 -2.47 1.78 12.22
CA VAL A 54 -2.18 2.17 13.60
C VAL A 54 -3.25 1.63 14.56
N ALA A 55 -4.53 1.76 14.22
CA ALA A 55 -5.61 1.25 15.06
C ALA A 55 -5.51 -0.27 15.25
N VAL A 56 -5.22 -1.03 14.18
CA VAL A 56 -5.00 -2.48 14.25
C VAL A 56 -3.76 -2.80 15.07
N ALA A 57 -2.65 -2.10 14.86
CA ALA A 57 -1.41 -2.34 15.61
C ALA A 57 -1.58 -2.12 17.13
N VAL A 58 -2.38 -1.11 17.52
CA VAL A 58 -2.74 -0.88 18.93
C VAL A 58 -3.65 -1.99 19.46
N ARG A 59 -4.64 -2.43 18.67
CA ARG A 59 -5.52 -3.56 19.01
C ARG A 59 -4.73 -4.85 19.27
N LEU A 60 -3.66 -5.07 18.51
CA LEU A 60 -2.73 -6.21 18.65
C LEU A 60 -1.69 -6.01 19.78
N GLY A 61 -1.80 -4.96 20.58
CA GLY A 61 -0.95 -4.76 21.75
C GLY A 61 0.49 -4.32 21.45
N HIS A 62 0.75 -3.74 20.27
CA HIS A 62 2.08 -3.22 20.00
C HIS A 62 2.42 -1.98 20.87
N PRO A 63 3.66 -1.87 21.38
CA PRO A 63 4.07 -0.72 22.21
C PRO A 63 3.99 0.61 21.46
N GLU A 64 3.62 1.67 22.18
CA GLU A 64 3.41 3.01 21.61
C GLU A 64 4.58 3.49 20.74
N GLY A 65 5.81 3.41 21.24
CA GLY A 65 7.00 3.88 20.50
C GLY A 65 7.20 3.15 19.15
N ARG A 66 6.84 1.86 19.10
CA ARG A 66 6.87 1.07 17.86
C ARG A 66 5.76 1.51 16.92
N VAL A 67 4.54 1.70 17.44
CA VAL A 67 3.39 2.14 16.67
C VAL A 67 3.62 3.51 16.04
N ARG A 68 4.28 4.44 16.74
CA ARG A 68 4.67 5.75 16.18
C ARG A 68 5.59 5.63 14.96
N LEU A 69 6.63 4.80 15.02
CA LEU A 69 7.50 4.55 13.87
C LEU A 69 6.77 3.77 12.76
N TYR A 70 5.90 2.83 13.14
CA TYR A 70 5.09 2.09 12.19
C TYR A 70 4.13 3.00 11.42
N HIS A 71 3.51 3.99 12.09
CA HIS A 71 2.70 5.02 11.44
C HIS A 71 3.48 5.72 10.32
N VAL A 72 4.72 6.12 10.58
CA VAL A 72 5.60 6.71 9.55
C VAL A 72 5.88 5.74 8.40
N ALA A 73 6.14 4.46 8.69
CA ALA A 73 6.35 3.44 7.66
C ALA A 73 5.10 3.27 6.77
N CYS A 74 3.90 3.23 7.38
CA CYS A 74 2.64 3.11 6.65
C CYS A 74 2.34 4.35 5.80
N LEU A 75 2.62 5.55 6.30
CA LEU A 75 2.45 6.79 5.52
C LEU A 75 3.35 6.82 4.27
N LEU A 76 4.53 6.23 4.36
CA LEU A 76 5.51 6.22 3.27
C LEU A 76 5.45 4.94 2.43
N HIS A 77 4.51 4.02 2.70
CA HIS A 77 4.57 2.65 2.17
C HIS A 77 4.62 2.60 0.64
N ASP A 78 4.03 3.62 0.00
CA ASP A 78 3.93 3.79 -1.44
C ASP A 78 4.94 4.82 -2.01
N LEU A 79 5.92 5.28 -1.23
CA LEU A 79 6.91 6.31 -1.65
C LEU A 79 7.69 5.93 -2.91
N GLY A 80 7.82 4.63 -3.18
CA GLY A 80 8.39 4.13 -4.44
C GLY A 80 7.56 4.53 -5.67
N ARG A 81 6.31 4.94 -5.52
CA ARG A 81 5.42 5.44 -6.59
C ARG A 81 5.48 6.96 -6.79
N ALA A 82 6.35 7.68 -6.07
CA ALA A 82 6.57 9.10 -6.34
C ALA A 82 6.92 9.32 -7.83
N GLY A 83 6.23 10.27 -8.47
CA GLY A 83 6.32 10.51 -9.93
C GLY A 83 5.41 9.63 -10.79
N LEU A 84 4.38 9.00 -10.24
CA LEU A 84 3.45 8.18 -11.02
C LEU A 84 2.74 9.01 -12.10
N ASP A 85 2.95 8.66 -13.37
CA ASP A 85 2.14 9.13 -14.49
C ASP A 85 0.97 8.18 -14.66
N ARG A 86 -0.21 8.59 -14.19
CA ARG A 86 -1.40 7.73 -14.12
C ARG A 86 -1.78 7.17 -15.49
N ARG A 87 -1.66 7.99 -16.55
CA ARG A 87 -2.06 7.59 -17.90
C ARG A 87 -1.05 6.59 -18.46
N LEU A 88 0.24 6.93 -18.44
CA LEU A 88 1.28 6.06 -18.96
C LEU A 88 1.36 4.74 -18.20
N PHE A 89 1.33 4.80 -16.86
CA PHE A 89 1.29 3.63 -15.99
C PHE A 89 0.05 2.77 -16.29
N GLY A 90 -1.14 3.38 -16.34
CA GLY A 90 -2.39 2.69 -16.66
C GLY A 90 -2.34 1.99 -18.02
N THR A 91 -1.82 2.66 -19.05
CA THR A 91 -1.66 2.09 -20.40
C THR A 91 -0.73 0.87 -20.39
N ILE A 92 0.47 0.98 -19.80
CA ILE A 92 1.45 -0.13 -19.75
C ILE A 92 0.84 -1.35 -19.04
N TRP A 93 0.24 -1.15 -17.86
CA TRP A 93 -0.21 -2.27 -17.04
C TRP A 93 -1.55 -2.86 -17.49
N SER A 94 -2.41 -2.06 -18.11
CA SER A 94 -3.61 -2.60 -18.77
C SER A 94 -3.24 -3.43 -19.99
N TRP A 95 -2.29 -2.95 -20.81
CA TRP A 95 -1.75 -3.70 -21.95
C TRP A 95 -1.15 -5.04 -21.52
N ALA A 96 -0.36 -5.05 -20.45
CA ALA A 96 0.25 -6.26 -19.90
C ALA A 96 -0.81 -7.25 -19.38
N LYS A 97 -1.78 -6.75 -18.59
CA LYS A 97 -2.85 -7.57 -18.01
C LYS A 97 -3.72 -8.24 -19.08
N GLN A 98 -4.08 -7.51 -20.14
CA GLN A 98 -4.85 -8.04 -21.27
C GLN A 98 -4.15 -9.19 -22.02
N ARG A 99 -2.83 -9.31 -21.87
CA ARG A 99 -1.98 -10.33 -22.50
C ARG A 99 -1.52 -11.40 -21.53
N GLY A 100 -2.05 -11.42 -20.30
CA GLY A 100 -1.63 -12.38 -19.27
C GLY A 100 -0.18 -12.20 -18.80
N ILE A 101 0.43 -11.04 -19.03
CA ILE A 101 1.82 -10.79 -18.65
C ILE A 101 1.86 -10.51 -17.13
N PRO A 102 2.74 -11.19 -16.37
CA PRO A 102 2.89 -10.95 -14.93
C PRO A 102 3.19 -9.49 -14.60
N THR A 103 2.47 -8.94 -13.62
CA THR A 103 2.59 -7.52 -13.23
C THR A 103 3.26 -7.33 -11.87
N ARG A 104 3.62 -8.43 -11.20
CA ARG A 104 4.30 -8.42 -9.91
C ARG A 104 5.63 -9.17 -10.00
N PRO A 105 6.66 -8.77 -9.23
CA PRO A 105 7.96 -9.43 -9.28
C PRO A 105 7.89 -10.94 -8.97
N ARG A 106 7.08 -11.36 -8.00
CA ARG A 106 6.91 -12.78 -7.66
C ARG A 106 6.29 -13.58 -8.81
N GLU A 107 5.19 -13.09 -9.38
CA GLU A 107 4.52 -13.70 -10.53
C GLU A 107 5.46 -13.75 -11.75
N TRP A 108 6.19 -12.66 -11.98
CA TRP A 108 7.19 -12.57 -13.05
C TRP A 108 8.24 -13.68 -12.92
N ARG A 109 8.82 -13.85 -11.74
CA ARG A 109 9.84 -14.87 -11.50
C ARG A 109 9.30 -16.29 -11.58
N ALA A 110 8.00 -16.51 -11.33
CA ALA A 110 7.38 -17.82 -11.53
C ALA A 110 7.30 -18.20 -13.01
N VAL A 111 7.04 -17.24 -13.90
CA VAL A 111 6.98 -17.44 -15.36
C VAL A 111 8.37 -17.37 -16.02
N HIS A 112 9.26 -16.53 -15.48
CA HIS A 112 10.60 -16.28 -16.02
C HIS A 112 11.67 -16.59 -14.96
N PRO A 113 11.91 -17.88 -14.62
CA PRO A 113 12.77 -18.29 -13.50
C PRO A 113 14.23 -17.86 -13.65
N HIS A 114 14.70 -17.63 -14.89
CA HIS A 114 16.06 -17.15 -15.16
C HIS A 114 16.24 -15.64 -14.95
N THR A 115 15.17 -14.90 -14.67
CA THR A 115 15.28 -13.48 -14.36
C THR A 115 16.02 -13.31 -13.04
N ARG A 116 17.19 -12.67 -13.09
CA ARG A 116 17.94 -12.31 -11.88
C ARG A 116 17.05 -11.50 -10.94
N TYR A 117 16.99 -11.91 -9.67
CA TYR A 117 16.20 -11.22 -8.65
C TYR A 117 16.51 -9.72 -8.59
N GLY A 118 15.48 -8.88 -8.63
CA GLY A 118 15.61 -7.43 -8.67
C GLY A 118 15.92 -6.84 -10.06
N ARG A 119 15.91 -7.64 -11.13
CA ARG A 119 16.10 -7.23 -12.53
C ARG A 119 14.85 -7.44 -13.38
N GLU A 120 13.70 -7.60 -12.75
CA GLU A 120 12.41 -7.85 -13.43
C GLU A 120 12.00 -6.67 -14.32
N THR A 121 12.34 -5.44 -13.92
CA THR A 121 12.10 -4.24 -14.77
C THR A 121 12.89 -4.31 -16.07
N GLU A 122 14.19 -4.61 -15.99
CA GLU A 122 15.04 -4.69 -17.17
C GLU A 122 14.66 -5.87 -18.07
N ALA A 123 14.28 -7.01 -17.48
CA ALA A 123 13.79 -8.16 -18.22
C ALA A 123 12.48 -7.86 -18.96
N PHE A 124 11.51 -7.22 -18.29
CA PHE A 124 10.25 -6.76 -18.91
C PHE A 124 10.51 -5.83 -20.10
N VAL A 125 11.36 -4.82 -19.90
CA VAL A 125 11.72 -3.86 -20.95
C VAL A 125 12.40 -4.56 -22.12
N SER A 126 13.29 -5.52 -21.86
CA SER A 126 13.97 -6.28 -22.90
C SER A 126 12.99 -7.13 -23.73
N HIS A 127 12.05 -7.81 -23.07
CA HIS A 127 11.09 -8.68 -23.75
C HIS A 127 10.04 -7.90 -24.55
N TYR A 128 9.47 -6.84 -23.98
CA TYR A 128 8.24 -6.24 -24.50
C TYR A 128 8.42 -4.87 -25.13
N ARG A 129 9.67 -4.37 -25.30
CA ARG A 129 9.92 -3.06 -25.93
C ARG A 129 9.26 -2.91 -27.29
N LYS A 130 9.39 -3.91 -28.16
CA LYS A 130 8.83 -3.84 -29.52
C LYS A 130 7.31 -3.86 -29.51
N ASP A 131 6.72 -4.72 -28.68
CA ASP A 131 5.26 -4.86 -28.60
C ASP A 131 4.59 -3.64 -27.98
N LEU A 132 5.21 -3.05 -26.95
CA LEU A 132 4.74 -1.78 -26.38
C LEU A 132 4.88 -0.63 -27.37
N ALA A 133 5.97 -0.57 -28.13
CA ALA A 133 6.12 0.44 -29.19
C ALA A 133 5.05 0.29 -30.27
N ALA A 134 4.74 -0.94 -30.69
CA ALA A 134 3.64 -1.23 -31.62
C ALA A 134 2.26 -0.85 -31.05
N ALA A 135 2.11 -0.88 -29.72
CA ALA A 135 0.92 -0.41 -29.01
C ALA A 135 0.94 1.11 -28.71
N GLY A 136 1.89 1.86 -29.28
CA GLY A 136 1.99 3.32 -29.11
C GLY A 136 2.67 3.78 -27.82
N VAL A 137 3.34 2.88 -27.09
CA VAL A 137 4.08 3.19 -25.86
C VAL A 137 5.58 3.06 -26.10
N LEU A 138 6.26 4.20 -26.22
CA LEU A 138 7.71 4.22 -26.33
C LEU A 138 8.37 4.03 -24.95
N LEU A 139 9.17 2.98 -24.79
CA LEU A 139 9.92 2.71 -23.55
C LEU A 139 11.19 3.58 -23.42
N ASP A 140 11.00 4.89 -23.28
CA ASP A 140 12.05 5.82 -22.87
C ASP A 140 12.38 5.71 -21.37
N ARG A 141 13.27 6.59 -20.88
CA ARG A 141 13.64 6.62 -19.46
C ARG A 141 12.43 6.83 -18.54
N TRP A 142 11.45 7.62 -18.96
CA TRP A 142 10.27 7.92 -18.13
C TRP A 142 9.33 6.73 -18.05
N ALA A 143 9.02 6.10 -19.18
CA ALA A 143 8.21 4.89 -19.22
C ALA A 143 8.85 3.74 -18.42
N ILE A 144 10.18 3.61 -18.47
CA ILE A 144 10.91 2.61 -17.66
C ILE A 144 10.73 2.88 -16.16
N GLU A 145 10.71 4.13 -15.71
CA GLU A 145 10.39 4.43 -14.30
C GLU A 145 8.98 3.96 -13.91
N GLN A 146 7.99 4.12 -14.81
CA GLN A 146 6.63 3.62 -14.58
C GLN A 146 6.58 2.08 -14.51
N VAL A 147 7.43 1.39 -15.28
CA VAL A 147 7.60 -0.07 -15.18
C VAL A 147 8.21 -0.45 -13.82
N GLU A 148 9.22 0.29 -13.38
CA GLU A 148 9.93 0.02 -12.12
C GLU A 148 9.02 0.18 -10.89
N MET A 149 7.99 1.03 -10.95
CA MET A 149 7.01 1.19 -9.86
C MET A 149 6.20 -0.08 -9.54
N ARG A 150 6.20 -1.11 -10.41
CA ARG A 150 5.62 -2.43 -10.12
C ARG A 150 6.69 -3.52 -10.04
N LEU A 151 7.50 -3.68 -11.08
CA LEU A 151 8.43 -4.81 -11.17
C LEU A 151 9.75 -4.56 -10.45
N GLY A 152 10.12 -3.30 -10.21
CA GLY A 152 11.36 -2.91 -9.53
C GLY A 152 11.12 -2.18 -8.21
N TYR A 153 9.94 -2.35 -7.61
CA TYR A 153 9.45 -1.51 -6.51
C TYR A 153 10.45 -1.43 -5.35
N ALA A 154 11.05 -2.55 -4.93
CA ALA A 154 12.01 -2.55 -3.83
C ALA A 154 13.24 -1.66 -4.07
N ARG A 155 13.80 -1.70 -5.29
CA ARG A 155 14.95 -0.87 -5.65
C ARG A 155 14.56 0.60 -5.70
N ARG A 156 13.42 0.90 -6.31
CA ARG A 156 12.90 2.26 -6.42
C ARG A 156 12.63 2.84 -5.04
N LEU A 157 11.92 2.11 -4.18
CA LEU A 157 11.67 2.50 -2.79
C LEU A 157 12.97 2.76 -2.04
N ALA A 158 13.96 1.86 -2.14
CA ALA A 158 15.26 2.04 -1.49
C ALA A 158 15.98 3.31 -1.96
N ARG A 159 15.96 3.62 -3.26
CA ARG A 159 16.53 4.88 -3.79
C ARG A 159 15.79 6.11 -3.25
N ARG A 160 14.45 6.08 -3.24
CA ARG A 160 13.63 7.18 -2.71
C ARG A 160 13.89 7.41 -1.22
N LEU A 161 13.89 6.34 -0.42
CA LEU A 161 14.20 6.42 1.01
C LEU A 161 15.59 6.98 1.29
N ARG A 162 16.62 6.58 0.52
CA ARG A 162 17.97 7.15 0.65
C ARG A 162 17.98 8.66 0.37
N ALA A 163 17.27 9.12 -0.66
CA ALA A 163 17.21 10.53 -1.01
C ALA A 163 16.52 11.38 0.07
N VAL A 164 15.48 10.85 0.73
CA VAL A 164 14.73 11.59 1.75
C VAL A 164 15.25 11.38 3.18
N ARG A 165 16.21 10.47 3.39
CA ARG A 165 16.76 10.15 4.72
C ARG A 165 17.27 11.38 5.49
N PRO A 166 17.95 12.36 4.88
CA PRO A 166 18.34 13.58 5.60
C PRO A 166 17.14 14.37 6.14
N THR A 167 16.01 14.33 5.44
CA THR A 167 14.77 14.99 5.87
C THR A 167 14.14 14.28 7.07
N PHE A 168 14.25 12.95 7.19
CA PHE A 168 13.78 12.23 8.38
C PHE A 168 14.45 12.73 9.65
N THR A 169 15.78 12.92 9.63
CA THR A 169 16.51 13.47 10.78
C THR A 169 15.99 14.86 11.16
N LYS A 170 15.76 15.74 10.18
CA LYS A 170 15.21 17.08 10.41
C LYS A 170 13.79 17.06 10.97
N LEU A 171 13.01 16.04 10.62
CA LEU A 171 11.64 15.82 11.10
C LEU A 171 11.59 15.06 12.44
N GLY A 172 12.73 14.73 13.05
CA GLY A 172 12.79 13.96 14.30
C GLY A 172 12.39 12.49 14.15
N VAL A 173 12.42 11.96 12.93
CA VAL A 173 12.07 10.56 12.63
C VAL A 173 13.32 9.69 12.68
N SER A 174 13.36 8.76 13.64
CA SER A 174 14.40 7.73 13.74
C SER A 174 14.07 6.53 12.84
N TRP A 175 14.52 6.57 11.59
CA TRP A 175 14.29 5.49 10.63
C TRP A 175 14.98 4.19 11.05
N GLN A 176 14.24 3.09 11.06
CA GLN A 176 14.72 1.76 11.42
C GLN A 176 14.67 0.79 10.23
N PRO A 177 15.61 -0.17 10.10
CA PRO A 177 15.65 -1.10 8.98
C PRO A 177 14.35 -1.89 8.76
N TRP A 178 13.68 -2.29 9.84
CA TRP A 178 12.43 -3.07 9.78
C TRP A 178 11.30 -2.30 9.12
N MET A 179 11.29 -0.95 9.18
CA MET A 179 10.24 -0.12 8.57
C MET A 179 10.18 -0.36 7.06
N GLN A 180 11.35 -0.40 6.39
CA GLN A 180 11.42 -0.72 4.97
C GLN A 180 10.98 -2.16 4.68
N GLN A 181 11.31 -3.10 5.55
CA GLN A 181 10.96 -4.50 5.34
C GLN A 181 9.44 -4.72 5.40
N VAL A 182 8.75 -4.07 6.34
CA VAL A 182 7.28 -4.03 6.43
C VAL A 182 6.67 -3.53 5.12
N MET A 183 7.16 -2.41 4.58
CA MET A 183 6.63 -1.81 3.34
C MET A 183 6.81 -2.70 2.10
N LEU A 184 7.75 -3.64 2.12
CA LEU A 184 8.06 -4.52 1.00
C LEU A 184 7.35 -5.86 1.05
N TYR A 185 6.69 -6.19 2.16
CA TYR A 185 6.17 -7.52 2.42
C TYR A 185 5.19 -8.01 1.36
N TYR A 186 4.31 -7.15 0.85
CA TYR A 186 3.36 -7.52 -0.20
C TYR A 186 4.04 -8.05 -1.48
N TYR A 187 5.18 -7.46 -1.86
CA TYR A 187 5.89 -7.81 -3.08
C TYR A 187 6.95 -8.89 -2.86
N TYR A 188 7.48 -8.97 -1.65
CA TYR A 188 8.63 -9.81 -1.30
C TYR A 188 8.47 -10.43 0.10
N PRO A 189 7.43 -11.25 0.34
CA PRO A 189 7.14 -11.81 1.65
C PRO A 189 8.29 -12.67 2.19
N GLU A 190 9.07 -13.28 1.29
CA GLU A 190 10.25 -14.08 1.62
C GLU A 190 11.31 -13.32 2.43
N ARG A 191 11.34 -11.98 2.32
CA ARG A 191 12.33 -11.14 3.02
C ARG A 191 12.11 -11.09 4.54
N LEU A 192 10.91 -11.45 5.02
CA LEU A 192 10.60 -11.50 6.44
C LEU A 192 10.75 -12.89 7.04
N ALA A 193 11.24 -13.89 6.30
CA ALA A 193 11.37 -15.27 6.80
C ALA A 193 12.23 -15.40 8.07
N LYS A 194 13.19 -14.49 8.26
CA LYS A 194 14.07 -14.44 9.46
C LYS A 194 13.81 -13.22 10.36
N ALA A 195 12.77 -12.44 10.07
CA ALA A 195 12.46 -11.26 10.85
C ALA A 195 11.77 -11.65 12.18
N PRO A 196 11.86 -10.83 13.23
CA PRO A 196 11.07 -11.02 14.43
C PRO A 196 9.57 -11.11 14.10
N SER A 197 8.83 -11.95 14.82
CA SER A 197 7.39 -12.18 14.60
C SER A 197 6.58 -10.89 14.58
N TRP A 198 6.90 -9.94 15.47
CA TRP A 198 6.23 -8.64 15.52
C TRP A 198 6.46 -7.79 14.26
N VAL A 199 7.60 -7.92 13.56
CA VAL A 199 7.83 -7.22 12.28
C VAL A 199 6.94 -7.81 11.21
N LYS A 200 6.82 -9.14 11.17
CA LYS A 200 5.93 -9.84 10.26
C LYS A 200 4.47 -9.44 10.52
N GLN A 201 4.03 -9.43 11.78
CA GLN A 201 2.68 -9.02 12.16
C GLN A 201 2.36 -7.59 11.68
N LEU A 202 3.27 -6.62 11.89
CA LEU A 202 3.10 -5.25 11.36
C LEU A 202 3.04 -5.20 9.82
N ALA A 203 3.77 -6.07 9.14
CA ALA A 203 3.75 -6.16 7.69
C ALA A 203 2.42 -6.76 7.17
N GLU A 204 1.91 -7.78 7.84
CA GLU A 204 0.60 -8.37 7.60
C GLU A 204 -0.51 -7.33 7.83
N VAL A 205 -0.44 -6.55 8.91
CA VAL A 205 -1.38 -5.44 9.18
C VAL A 205 -1.39 -4.42 8.04
N LEU A 206 -0.22 -4.04 7.53
CA LEU A 206 -0.12 -3.10 6.42
C LEU A 206 -0.78 -3.67 5.16
N VAL A 207 -0.52 -4.95 4.84
CA VAL A 207 -1.17 -5.62 3.71
C VAL A 207 -2.68 -5.67 3.90
N ALA A 208 -3.16 -6.10 5.06
CA ALA A 208 -4.59 -6.22 5.32
C ALA A 208 -5.31 -4.88 5.18
N CYS A 209 -4.78 -3.81 5.79
CA CYS A 209 -5.38 -2.48 5.72
C CYS A 209 -5.29 -1.88 4.31
N GLU A 210 -4.18 -2.08 3.60
CA GLU A 210 -4.00 -1.62 2.21
C GLU A 210 -5.04 -2.25 1.29
N GLN A 211 -5.22 -3.58 1.39
CA GLN A 211 -6.20 -4.27 0.57
C GLN A 211 -7.63 -3.89 0.96
N PHE A 212 -7.92 -3.76 2.25
CA PHE A 212 -9.25 -3.39 2.70
C PHE A 212 -9.64 -1.97 2.27
N GLU A 213 -8.73 -0.99 2.39
CA GLU A 213 -8.95 0.37 1.89
C GLU A 213 -9.09 0.38 0.37
N ALA A 214 -8.18 -0.29 -0.34
CA ALA A 214 -8.17 -0.28 -1.81
C ALA A 214 -9.43 -0.89 -2.42
N TYR A 215 -9.92 -2.00 -1.88
CA TYR A 215 -11.19 -2.62 -2.31
C TYR A 215 -12.43 -1.86 -1.84
N SER A 216 -12.28 -0.88 -0.95
CA SER A 216 -13.36 0.01 -0.53
C SER A 216 -13.32 1.35 -1.28
N ASN A 217 -12.31 1.56 -2.13
CA ASN A 217 -12.05 2.81 -2.82
C ASN A 217 -12.44 2.69 -4.30
N GLN A 218 -13.73 2.89 -4.56
CA GLN A 218 -14.31 2.79 -5.91
C GLN A 218 -13.65 3.71 -6.95
N ARG A 219 -12.99 4.79 -6.53
CA ARG A 219 -12.21 5.68 -7.43
C ARG A 219 -10.90 5.03 -7.84
N ARG A 220 -10.12 4.47 -6.90
CA ARG A 220 -8.90 3.69 -7.22
C ARG A 220 -9.21 2.43 -8.02
N GLY A 221 -10.27 1.68 -7.67
CA GLY A 221 -10.67 0.46 -8.37
C GLY A 221 -10.90 0.68 -9.86
N ARG A 222 -11.56 1.79 -10.21
CA ARG A 222 -11.79 2.22 -11.59
C ARG A 222 -10.52 2.70 -12.28
N ASP A 223 -9.77 3.59 -11.63
CA ASP A 223 -8.65 4.29 -12.26
C ASP A 223 -7.39 3.42 -12.45
N TYR A 224 -7.19 2.38 -11.65
CA TYR A 224 -5.96 1.56 -11.65
C TYR A 224 -6.16 0.10 -12.03
N TYR A 225 -7.32 -0.47 -11.72
CA TYR A 225 -7.56 -1.90 -11.88
C TYR A 225 -8.64 -2.23 -12.91
N ALA A 226 -9.27 -1.19 -13.48
CA ALA A 226 -10.44 -1.28 -14.37
C ALA A 226 -11.54 -2.17 -13.77
N ARG A 227 -11.76 -2.07 -12.45
CA ARG A 227 -12.82 -2.80 -11.73
C ARG A 227 -14.12 -2.02 -11.79
N SER A 228 -15.22 -2.72 -12.08
CA SER A 228 -16.54 -2.12 -12.27
C SER A 228 -17.44 -2.14 -11.03
N LYS A 229 -17.14 -3.01 -10.04
CA LYS A 229 -17.86 -3.11 -8.76
C LYS A 229 -16.88 -3.45 -7.64
N GLU A 230 -17.05 -2.81 -6.50
CA GLU A 230 -16.31 -3.05 -5.26
C GLU A 230 -17.30 -3.06 -4.11
N SER A 231 -17.48 -4.21 -3.47
CA SER A 231 -18.32 -4.40 -2.29
C SER A 231 -17.48 -4.70 -1.04
N LEU A 232 -18.02 -4.38 0.15
CA LEU A 232 -17.35 -4.72 1.41
C LEU A 232 -17.17 -6.23 1.55
N ALA A 233 -18.11 -7.01 1.02
CA ALA A 233 -18.04 -8.47 1.01
C ALA A 233 -16.85 -8.99 0.18
N GLU A 234 -16.61 -8.43 -1.01
CA GLU A 234 -15.44 -8.80 -1.81
C GLU A 234 -14.13 -8.40 -1.14
N ALA A 235 -14.11 -7.27 -0.42
CA ALA A 235 -12.93 -6.85 0.33
C ALA A 235 -12.55 -7.88 1.41
N PHE A 236 -13.53 -8.35 2.20
CA PHE A 236 -13.29 -9.38 3.22
C PHE A 236 -13.01 -10.76 2.62
N ALA A 237 -13.71 -11.16 1.55
CA ALA A 237 -13.41 -12.40 0.84
C ALA A 237 -11.97 -12.42 0.30
N TYR A 238 -11.44 -11.26 -0.11
CA TYR A 238 -10.05 -11.14 -0.51
C TYR A 238 -9.08 -11.27 0.68
N LEU A 239 -9.40 -10.71 1.84
CA LEU A 239 -8.60 -10.92 3.05
C LEU A 239 -8.59 -12.40 3.46
N ASP A 240 -9.73 -13.08 3.40
CA ASP A 240 -9.86 -14.52 3.71
C ASP A 240 -9.00 -15.37 2.76
N LYS A 241 -8.96 -14.99 1.47
CA LYS A 241 -8.05 -15.62 0.51
C LYS A 241 -6.58 -15.43 0.91
N LEU A 242 -6.18 -14.23 1.32
CA LEU A 242 -4.79 -13.98 1.74
C LEU A 242 -4.43 -14.72 3.03
N GLU A 243 -5.39 -14.93 3.92
CA GLU A 243 -5.23 -15.79 5.10
C GLU A 243 -4.99 -17.25 4.70
N GLN A 244 -5.82 -17.79 3.79
CA GLN A 244 -5.65 -19.15 3.26
C GLN A 244 -4.31 -19.35 2.55
N GLU A 245 -3.80 -18.32 1.87
CA GLU A 245 -2.49 -18.32 1.23
C GLU A 245 -1.32 -18.12 2.22
N ALA A 246 -1.60 -18.06 3.53
CA ALA A 246 -0.64 -17.80 4.61
C ALA A 246 0.15 -16.47 4.45
N ILE A 247 -0.45 -15.51 3.74
CA ILE A 247 0.05 -14.14 3.59
C ILE A 247 -0.40 -13.29 4.78
N LEU A 248 -1.58 -13.55 5.34
CA LEU A 248 -2.08 -12.92 6.55
C LEU A 248 -2.28 -13.98 7.64
N SER A 249 -2.01 -13.62 8.90
CA SER A 249 -2.43 -14.42 10.04
C SER A 249 -3.91 -14.15 10.39
N GLY A 250 -4.59 -15.17 10.92
CA GLY A 250 -5.96 -15.03 11.40
C GLY A 250 -6.10 -14.00 12.52
N GLU A 251 -5.06 -13.77 13.33
CA GLU A 251 -5.06 -12.72 14.35
C GLU A 251 -5.20 -11.32 13.73
N VAL A 252 -4.47 -11.04 12.65
CA VAL A 252 -4.55 -9.76 11.93
C VAL A 252 -5.92 -9.60 11.27
N VAL A 253 -6.43 -10.65 10.59
CA VAL A 253 -7.75 -10.62 9.96
C VAL A 253 -8.85 -10.40 11.00
N ALA A 254 -8.80 -11.10 12.14
CA ALA A 254 -9.73 -10.95 13.24
C ALA A 254 -9.69 -9.53 13.84
N ALA A 255 -8.50 -8.94 14.00
CA ALA A 255 -8.37 -7.57 14.50
C ALA A 255 -8.98 -6.54 13.54
N VAL A 256 -8.78 -6.70 12.22
CA VAL A 256 -9.43 -5.86 11.20
C VAL A 256 -10.95 -6.03 11.24
N ARG A 257 -11.45 -7.27 11.29
CA ARG A 257 -12.90 -7.55 11.40
C ARG A 257 -13.51 -6.93 12.66
N GLY A 258 -12.87 -7.10 13.82
CA GLY A 258 -13.34 -6.54 15.09
C GLY A 258 -13.43 -5.02 15.06
N LEU A 259 -12.35 -4.33 14.66
CA LEU A 259 -12.36 -2.87 14.54
C LEU A 259 -13.40 -2.37 13.53
N THR A 260 -13.57 -3.10 12.42
CA THR A 260 -14.58 -2.77 11.42
C THR A 260 -16.00 -2.98 11.98
N ALA A 261 -16.25 -4.07 12.70
CA ALA A 261 -17.53 -4.41 13.33
C ALA A 261 -17.89 -3.46 14.48
N GLU A 262 -16.91 -2.83 15.12
CA GLU A 262 -17.13 -1.76 16.10
C GLU A 262 -17.38 -0.38 15.46
N GLY A 263 -17.14 -0.25 14.15
CA GLY A 263 -17.31 0.99 13.40
C GLY A 263 -16.14 1.95 13.46
N ALA A 264 -14.96 1.47 13.90
CA ALA A 264 -13.75 2.28 14.00
C ALA A 264 -13.29 2.81 12.62
N PHE A 265 -13.70 2.16 11.54
CA PHE A 265 -13.30 2.51 10.17
C PHE A 265 -14.40 3.13 9.31
N ASP A 266 -15.62 3.32 9.83
CA ASP A 266 -16.76 3.80 9.04
C ASP A 266 -16.42 5.10 8.28
N SER A 267 -15.93 6.12 8.99
CA SER A 267 -15.58 7.40 8.38
C SER A 267 -14.42 7.32 7.38
N ILE A 268 -13.50 6.37 7.59
CA ILE A 268 -12.38 6.12 6.67
C ILE A 268 -12.92 5.49 5.38
N LEU A 269 -13.83 4.53 5.48
CA LEU A 269 -14.47 3.87 4.35
C LEU A 269 -15.36 4.85 3.57
N GLU A 270 -16.14 5.68 4.26
CA GLU A 270 -16.94 6.75 3.64
C GLU A 270 -16.05 7.73 2.87
N ALA A 271 -14.94 8.16 3.47
CA ALA A 271 -13.97 9.03 2.81
C ALA A 271 -13.26 8.37 1.61
N ALA A 272 -13.01 7.07 1.66
CA ALA A 272 -12.44 6.30 0.55
C ALA A 272 -13.41 6.17 -0.63
N ARG A 273 -14.70 5.95 -0.33
CA ARG A 273 -15.77 5.86 -1.33
C ARG A 273 -16.15 7.22 -1.91
N GLY A 274 -16.08 8.27 -1.10
CA GLY A 274 -16.60 9.60 -1.42
C GLY A 274 -18.12 9.73 -1.20
N GLU A 275 -18.73 8.76 -0.53
CA GLU A 275 -20.16 8.72 -0.20
C GLU A 275 -20.38 8.02 1.15
N ALA A 276 -21.52 8.27 1.78
CA ALA A 276 -21.88 7.68 3.07
C ALA A 276 -22.16 6.17 2.94
N LEU A 277 -21.85 5.40 3.98
CA LEU A 277 -22.20 3.98 4.02
C LEU A 277 -23.71 3.82 4.12
N THR A 278 -24.26 2.92 3.31
CA THR A 278 -25.69 2.60 3.36
C THR A 278 -26.03 1.86 4.66
N GLN A 279 -27.33 1.79 5.00
CA GLN A 279 -27.76 0.95 6.12
C GLN A 279 -27.42 -0.53 5.91
N HIS A 280 -27.44 -0.99 4.66
CA HIS A 280 -27.05 -2.36 4.30
C HIS A 280 -25.55 -2.59 4.54
N ASP A 281 -24.70 -1.66 4.09
CA ASP A 281 -23.25 -1.72 4.35
C ASP A 281 -22.98 -1.78 5.85
N ARG A 282 -23.56 -0.87 6.64
CA ARG A 282 -23.35 -0.85 8.09
C ARG A 282 -23.81 -2.15 8.75
N ARG A 283 -24.99 -2.68 8.38
CA ARG A 283 -25.47 -3.95 8.90
C ARG A 283 -24.51 -5.10 8.58
N TYR A 284 -24.01 -5.15 7.35
CA TYR A 284 -22.99 -6.13 6.95
C TYR A 284 -21.73 -6.01 7.83
N LEU A 285 -21.20 -4.80 8.01
CA LEU A 285 -20.00 -4.57 8.82
C LEU A 285 -20.19 -4.97 10.28
N ARG A 286 -21.32 -4.62 10.91
CA ARG A 286 -21.61 -4.95 12.31
C ARG A 286 -21.72 -6.46 12.55
N ASN A 287 -22.07 -7.23 11.52
CA ASN A 287 -22.21 -8.69 11.60
C ASN A 287 -20.91 -9.45 11.26
N LEU A 288 -19.78 -8.79 11.03
CA LEU A 288 -18.52 -9.46 10.66
C LEU A 288 -17.91 -10.34 11.77
N THR A 289 -18.34 -10.15 13.01
CA THR A 289 -17.88 -10.89 14.20
C THR A 289 -19.04 -11.56 14.95
N ALA A 290 -20.22 -11.59 14.34
CA ALA A 290 -21.40 -12.25 14.88
C ALA A 290 -21.34 -13.77 14.60
#